data_AF-A0A8J8B336-F1
#
_entry.id   AF-A0A8J8B336-F1
#
_cell.length_a   1.000
_cell.length_b   1.000
_cell.length_c   1.000
_cell.angle_alpha   90.00
_cell.angle_beta   90.00
_cell.angle_gamma   90.00
#
_symmetry.space_group_name_H-M   'P 1'
#
loop_
_entity.id
_entity.type
_entity.pdbx_description
1 polymer ?
#
loop_
_entity_poly.entity_id
_entity_poly.type
_entity_poly.pdbx_seq_one_letter_code
_entity_poly.pdbx_strand_id
1 'polypeptide(L)'
;MELTKKLNEILVSLFNSVLKMEEDAIKESSRHNLSITEVHTLAAIGAGKAKTMTQVAASLKISVSTLTVAINKLVDKKYVNRFRVPEDRRIVKIELTQEGIEAVQEHEDFHNAMVGDAIAALNEEELKLLVQSLDNINEFFKTQRLKPIRSDEPLKLVPLMLGQLEIPVPIFQGGMGIGVSLSRLAAAVAKCGGVGVISTAQSGYLEPDFATNTKEANLRALKKYIKEAINEIKDVPRKGIIAVNVMCAARHYEETVETAIEAGAQMIISGAGLPTSLPGICKGSKVKLVPIVSSARATALILKSWAKKYNRVPDAVIFEGPMAGGHLGFKEEQLEDAQEKFYQSIMEIKAELQDLPNCPLIVGGGIYTKEDVQKALSYGADGVQLGTRFVTTEECDVHPKFKEAYLKAKKEDMVVIKSPVGMPGRAIATPFTKKVEQGRIPPERCNGCLIPCKADVAPYCITDALIRAAKGDVENGLVFSGSNAYRAEKIEKVEDIFRELTS
;
A
#
# COMPACT_ATOMS: atom_id res chain seq x y z
N MET A 1 -6.59 33.60 2.29
CA MET A 1 -7.60 33.78 3.35
C MET A 1 -8.99 34.09 2.78
N GLU A 2 -9.11 34.99 1.79
CA GLU A 2 -10.39 35.37 1.16
C GLU A 2 -11.05 34.23 0.35
N LEU A 3 -10.28 33.51 -0.48
CA LEU A 3 -10.79 32.36 -1.24
C LEU A 3 -11.27 31.21 -0.34
N THR A 4 -10.56 30.95 0.75
CA THR A 4 -10.94 29.91 1.73
C THR A 4 -12.26 30.25 2.41
N LYS A 5 -12.47 31.53 2.77
CA LYS A 5 -13.72 32.01 3.35
C LYS A 5 -14.88 31.88 2.36
N LYS A 6 -14.66 32.29 1.10
CA LYS A 6 -15.65 32.16 0.03
C LYS A 6 -16.01 30.69 -0.25
N LEU A 7 -15.01 29.79 -0.26
CA LEU A 7 -15.25 28.36 -0.42
C LEU A 7 -16.09 27.79 0.72
N ASN A 8 -15.80 28.17 1.97
CA ASN A 8 -16.59 27.74 3.12
C ASN A 8 -18.05 28.22 3.03
N GLU A 9 -18.26 29.49 2.69
CA GLU A 9 -19.61 30.05 2.48
C GLU A 9 -20.38 29.30 1.40
N ILE A 10 -19.72 28.97 0.28
CA ILE A 10 -20.32 28.18 -0.80
C ILE A 10 -20.68 26.78 -0.32
N LEU A 11 -19.77 26.06 0.36
CA LEU A 11 -20.02 24.69 0.83
C LEU A 11 -21.18 24.63 1.82
N VAL A 12 -21.21 25.54 2.79
CA VAL A 12 -22.29 25.61 3.79
C VAL A 12 -23.62 25.96 3.13
N SER A 13 -23.64 26.96 2.25
CA SER A 13 -24.85 27.38 1.53
C SER A 13 -25.39 26.26 0.62
N LEU A 14 -24.49 25.59 -0.11
CA LEU A 14 -24.83 24.47 -0.98
C LEU A 14 -25.44 23.32 -0.17
N PHE A 15 -24.79 22.91 0.92
CA PHE A 15 -25.29 21.82 1.77
C PHE A 15 -26.70 22.11 2.30
N ASN A 16 -26.93 23.32 2.82
CA ASN A 16 -28.25 23.71 3.31
C ASN A 16 -29.30 23.81 2.20
N SER A 17 -28.89 24.27 1.00
CA SER A 17 -29.80 24.38 -0.14
C SER A 17 -30.24 23.00 -0.64
N VAL A 18 -29.30 22.06 -0.76
CA VAL A 18 -29.60 20.67 -1.14
C VAL A 18 -30.55 20.02 -0.13
N LEU A 19 -30.27 20.15 1.17
CA LEU A 19 -31.14 19.61 2.21
C LEU A 19 -32.58 20.17 2.13
N LYS A 20 -32.71 21.48 1.87
CA LYS A 20 -34.02 22.11 1.73
C LYS A 20 -34.75 21.63 0.48
N MET A 21 -34.04 21.51 -0.64
CA MET A 21 -34.60 21.01 -1.89
C MET A 21 -35.09 19.56 -1.76
N GLU A 22 -34.32 18.69 -1.09
CA GLU A 22 -34.77 17.32 -0.78
C GLU A 22 -36.02 17.31 0.10
N GLU A 23 -36.06 18.16 1.13
CA GLU A 23 -37.21 18.23 2.04
C GLU A 23 -38.49 18.68 1.32
N ASP A 24 -38.38 19.68 0.46
CA ASP A 24 -39.51 20.20 -0.33
C ASP A 24 -39.95 19.18 -1.39
N ALA A 25 -39.01 18.51 -2.08
CA ALA A 25 -39.33 17.45 -3.05
C ALA A 25 -40.07 16.27 -2.42
N ILE A 26 -39.74 15.88 -1.19
CA ILE A 26 -40.45 14.81 -0.49
C ILE A 26 -41.87 15.24 -0.09
N LYS A 27 -42.07 16.51 0.29
CA LYS A 27 -43.41 17.05 0.56
C LYS A 27 -44.30 17.05 -0.68
N GLU A 28 -43.71 17.30 -1.85
CA GLU A 28 -44.40 17.35 -3.15
C GLU A 28 -44.50 15.98 -3.85
N SER A 29 -43.72 14.99 -3.40
CA SER A 29 -43.68 13.63 -3.97
C SER A 29 -45.03 12.93 -3.90
N SER A 30 -45.28 11.93 -4.73
CA SER A 30 -46.51 11.13 -4.68
C SER A 30 -46.73 10.37 -3.36
N ARG A 31 -45.70 10.33 -2.48
CA ARG A 31 -45.64 9.55 -1.24
C ARG A 31 -45.54 10.45 0.02
N HIS A 32 -46.51 11.34 0.20
CA HIS A 32 -46.57 12.36 1.28
C HIS A 32 -46.52 11.81 2.72
N ASN A 33 -46.57 10.48 2.90
CA ASN A 33 -46.50 9.83 4.21
C ASN A 33 -45.08 9.40 4.60
N LEU A 34 -44.05 9.73 3.82
CA LEU A 34 -42.65 9.45 4.13
C LEU A 34 -41.89 10.71 4.54
N SER A 35 -41.01 10.56 5.53
CA SER A 35 -40.01 11.57 5.90
C SER A 35 -38.69 11.36 5.16
N ILE A 36 -37.85 12.40 5.07
CA ILE A 36 -36.48 12.32 4.52
C ILE A 36 -35.68 11.15 5.12
N THR A 37 -35.77 10.97 6.44
CA THR A 37 -35.06 9.88 7.12
C THR A 37 -35.58 8.51 6.71
N GLU A 38 -36.89 8.38 6.48
CA GLU A 38 -37.51 7.13 6.03
C GLU A 38 -37.15 6.83 4.57
N VAL A 39 -37.16 7.82 3.68
CA VAL A 39 -36.72 7.66 2.28
C VAL A 39 -35.25 7.24 2.20
N HIS A 40 -34.36 7.90 2.95
CA HIS A 40 -32.95 7.49 3.03
C HIS A 40 -32.78 6.08 3.65
N THR A 41 -33.66 5.70 4.57
CA THR A 41 -33.66 4.33 5.12
C THR A 41 -34.07 3.32 4.05
N LEU A 42 -35.09 3.62 3.23
CA LEU A 42 -35.49 2.77 2.11
C LEU A 42 -34.35 2.65 1.08
N ALA A 43 -33.70 3.76 0.71
CA ALA A 43 -32.56 3.77 -0.19
C ALA A 43 -31.39 2.93 0.33
N ALA A 44 -31.11 2.98 1.64
CA ALA A 44 -30.08 2.16 2.27
C ALA A 44 -30.39 0.66 2.30
N ILE A 45 -31.67 0.27 2.35
CA ILE A 45 -32.10 -1.12 2.13
C ILE A 45 -31.84 -1.48 0.67
N GLY A 46 -32.28 -0.64 -0.27
CA GLY A 46 -32.08 -0.79 -1.72
C GLY A 46 -32.95 -1.89 -2.34
N ALA A 47 -33.25 -1.77 -3.64
CA ALA A 47 -34.13 -2.68 -4.39
C ALA A 47 -33.56 -4.09 -4.68
N GLY A 48 -32.53 -4.51 -3.92
CA GLY A 48 -31.79 -5.76 -4.13
C GLY A 48 -32.21 -6.90 -3.19
N LYS A 49 -31.26 -7.80 -2.89
CA LYS A 49 -31.46 -8.92 -1.94
C LYS A 49 -31.69 -8.43 -0.52
N ALA A 50 -32.54 -9.14 0.22
CA ALA A 50 -32.81 -8.87 1.63
C ALA A 50 -31.53 -8.72 2.49
N LYS A 51 -31.46 -7.62 3.25
CA LYS A 51 -30.32 -7.24 4.11
C LYS A 51 -30.64 -7.46 5.58
N THR A 52 -29.60 -7.61 6.41
CA THR A 52 -29.75 -7.62 7.87
C THR A 52 -29.83 -6.19 8.43
N MET A 53 -30.40 -6.05 9.63
CA MET A 53 -30.44 -4.76 10.35
C MET A 53 -29.03 -4.16 10.54
N THR A 54 -28.04 -5.01 10.85
CA THR A 54 -26.64 -4.58 11.04
C THR A 54 -26.05 -3.98 9.76
N GLN A 55 -26.31 -4.59 8.61
CA GLN A 55 -25.83 -4.10 7.32
C GLN A 55 -26.44 -2.74 6.96
N VAL A 56 -27.75 -2.57 7.18
CA VAL A 56 -28.43 -1.29 6.87
C VAL A 56 -28.01 -0.20 7.86
N ALA A 57 -27.86 -0.52 9.15
CA ALA A 57 -27.42 0.44 10.17
C ALA A 57 -26.00 0.95 9.90
N ALA A 58 -25.10 0.05 9.47
CA ALA A 58 -23.76 0.40 9.05
C ALA A 58 -23.76 1.35 7.83
N SER A 59 -24.61 1.08 6.83
CA SER A 59 -24.75 1.94 5.64
C SER A 59 -25.19 3.36 5.98
N LEU A 60 -26.14 3.49 6.92
CA LEU A 60 -26.68 4.78 7.38
C LEU A 60 -25.81 5.45 8.46
N LYS A 61 -24.80 4.74 8.99
CA LYS A 61 -23.95 5.18 10.10
C LYS A 61 -24.73 5.58 11.36
N ILE A 62 -25.77 4.81 11.69
CA ILE A 62 -26.59 4.96 12.90
C ILE A 62 -26.56 3.66 13.73
N SER A 63 -27.00 3.70 14.99
CA SER A 63 -27.12 2.50 15.80
C SER A 63 -28.26 1.60 15.30
N VAL A 64 -28.14 0.29 15.55
CA VAL A 64 -29.22 -0.68 15.26
C VAL A 64 -30.50 -0.33 16.03
N SER A 65 -30.39 0.26 17.23
CA SER A 65 -31.54 0.74 18.00
C SER A 65 -32.28 1.88 17.29
N THR A 66 -31.56 2.87 16.75
CA THR A 66 -32.16 3.96 15.97
C THR A 66 -32.79 3.45 14.68
N LEU A 67 -32.10 2.54 13.96
CA LEU A 67 -32.64 1.93 12.76
C LEU A 67 -33.92 1.14 13.05
N THR A 68 -34.00 0.44 14.18
CA THR A 68 -35.18 -0.37 14.54
C THR A 68 -36.44 0.48 14.59
N VAL A 69 -36.36 1.71 15.11
CA VAL A 69 -37.51 2.63 15.15
C VAL A 69 -37.96 3.02 13.74
N ALA A 70 -37.03 3.34 12.84
CA ALA A 70 -37.33 3.69 11.46
C ALA A 70 -37.94 2.50 10.68
N ILE A 71 -37.36 1.31 10.84
CA ILE A 71 -37.83 0.09 10.17
C ILE A 71 -39.24 -0.30 10.65
N ASN A 72 -39.54 -0.20 11.95
CA ASN A 72 -40.89 -0.49 12.43
C ASN A 72 -41.93 0.42 11.76
N LYS A 73 -41.66 1.73 11.65
CA LYS A 73 -42.53 2.67 10.95
C LYS A 73 -42.70 2.31 9.47
N LEU A 74 -41.62 1.93 8.79
CA LEU A 74 -41.64 1.56 7.38
C LEU A 74 -42.39 0.23 7.12
N VAL A 75 -42.34 -0.71 8.07
CA VAL A 75 -43.15 -1.93 8.05
C VAL A 75 -44.63 -1.60 8.24
N ASP A 76 -44.97 -0.77 9.22
CA ASP A 76 -46.35 -0.33 9.47
C ASP A 76 -46.94 0.42 8.27
N LYS A 77 -46.11 1.22 7.59
CA LYS A 77 -46.45 1.93 6.35
C LYS A 77 -46.41 1.05 5.09
N LYS A 78 -46.07 -0.25 5.21
CA LYS A 78 -46.01 -1.25 4.12
C LYS A 78 -44.97 -0.98 3.03
N TYR A 79 -43.89 -0.27 3.34
CA TYR A 79 -42.76 -0.06 2.42
C TYR A 79 -41.64 -1.10 2.60
N VAL A 80 -41.62 -1.82 3.73
CA VAL A 80 -40.58 -2.80 4.07
C VAL A 80 -41.20 -4.10 4.56
N ASN A 81 -40.71 -5.22 4.05
CA ASN A 81 -40.97 -6.55 4.59
C ASN A 81 -39.88 -6.93 5.59
N ARG A 82 -40.27 -7.52 6.72
CA ARG A 82 -39.35 -8.03 7.74
C ARG A 82 -39.64 -9.51 8.00
N PHE A 83 -38.64 -10.36 7.87
CA PHE A 83 -38.80 -11.80 8.07
C PHE A 83 -37.57 -12.44 8.74
N ARG A 84 -37.77 -13.63 9.30
CA ARG A 84 -36.70 -14.46 9.86
C ARG A 84 -36.28 -15.49 8.81
N VAL A 85 -34.97 -15.70 8.66
CA VAL A 85 -34.45 -16.68 7.71
C VAL A 85 -34.88 -18.09 8.16
N PRO A 86 -35.46 -18.92 7.27
CA PRO A 86 -35.94 -20.26 7.63
C PRO A 86 -34.85 -21.18 8.19
N GLU A 87 -33.65 -21.11 7.61
CA GLU A 87 -32.49 -21.96 7.95
C GLU A 87 -31.79 -21.53 9.24
N ASP A 88 -31.90 -20.25 9.63
CA ASP A 88 -31.44 -19.74 10.93
C ASP A 88 -32.37 -18.63 11.41
N ARG A 89 -33.33 -18.99 12.26
CA ARG A 89 -34.35 -18.07 12.79
C ARG A 89 -33.80 -16.95 13.67
N ARG A 90 -32.50 -16.98 14.03
CA ARG A 90 -31.82 -15.88 14.73
C ARG A 90 -31.49 -14.72 13.79
N ILE A 91 -31.46 -14.98 12.48
CA ILE A 91 -31.16 -13.97 11.46
C ILE A 91 -32.47 -13.32 11.01
N VAL A 92 -32.57 -12.02 11.24
CA VAL A 92 -33.67 -11.17 10.76
C VAL A 92 -33.20 -10.40 9.54
N LYS A 93 -33.96 -10.49 8.46
CA LYS A 93 -33.74 -9.74 7.24
C LYS A 93 -34.89 -8.79 6.94
N ILE A 94 -34.56 -7.74 6.21
CA ILE A 94 -35.47 -6.73 5.69
C ILE A 94 -35.25 -6.54 4.20
N GLU A 95 -36.33 -6.28 3.48
CA GLU A 95 -36.33 -5.99 2.05
C GLU A 95 -37.45 -4.99 1.72
N LEU A 96 -37.31 -4.31 0.57
CA LEU A 96 -38.33 -3.38 0.12
C LEU A 96 -39.55 -4.13 -0.43
N THR A 97 -40.75 -3.60 -0.18
CA THR A 97 -41.94 -3.97 -0.95
C THR A 97 -41.91 -3.30 -2.31
N GLN A 98 -42.88 -3.60 -3.19
CA GLN A 98 -43.01 -2.90 -4.47
C GLN A 98 -43.18 -1.39 -4.26
N GLU A 99 -44.00 -0.98 -3.28
CA GLU A 99 -44.17 0.41 -2.89
C GLU A 99 -42.86 1.02 -2.36
N GLY A 100 -42.06 0.24 -1.64
CA GLY A 100 -40.72 0.63 -1.17
C GLY A 100 -39.75 0.89 -2.32
N ILE A 101 -39.77 0.03 -3.35
CA ILE A 101 -38.92 0.17 -4.54
C ILE A 101 -39.32 1.43 -5.32
N GLU A 102 -40.61 1.65 -5.55
CA GLU A 102 -41.12 2.84 -6.25
C GLU A 102 -40.74 4.13 -5.52
N ALA A 103 -40.84 4.17 -4.19
CA ALA A 103 -40.45 5.33 -3.40
C ALA A 103 -38.95 5.64 -3.49
N VAL A 104 -38.10 4.61 -3.57
CA VAL A 104 -36.65 4.80 -3.80
C VAL A 104 -36.38 5.28 -5.22
N GLN A 105 -37.07 4.73 -6.22
CA GLN A 105 -36.89 5.14 -7.61
C GLN A 105 -37.28 6.61 -7.82
N GLU A 106 -38.43 7.04 -7.29
CA GLU A 106 -38.88 8.44 -7.36
C GLU A 106 -37.84 9.39 -6.74
N HIS A 107 -37.20 8.96 -5.64
CA HIS A 107 -36.14 9.71 -4.99
C HIS A 107 -34.83 9.74 -5.80
N GLU A 108 -34.41 8.61 -6.40
CA GLU A 108 -33.24 8.55 -7.27
C GLU A 108 -33.42 9.40 -8.54
N ASP A 109 -34.61 9.38 -9.13
CA ASP A 109 -34.93 10.18 -10.32
C ASP A 109 -34.86 11.68 -10.02
N PHE A 110 -35.36 12.11 -8.86
CA PHE A 110 -35.20 13.47 -8.37
C PHE A 110 -33.72 13.88 -8.26
N HIS A 111 -32.89 13.02 -7.64
CA HIS A 111 -31.46 13.28 -7.50
C HIS A 111 -30.74 13.39 -8.84
N ASN A 112 -31.05 12.49 -9.76
CA ASN A 112 -30.47 12.49 -11.10
C ASN A 112 -30.84 13.76 -11.88
N ALA A 113 -32.10 14.20 -11.79
CA ALA A 113 -32.55 15.44 -12.42
C ALA A 113 -31.86 16.66 -11.80
N MET A 114 -31.84 16.77 -10.47
CA MET A 114 -31.19 17.87 -9.75
C MET A 114 -29.70 17.99 -10.11
N VAL A 115 -28.97 16.87 -10.10
CA VAL A 115 -27.54 16.85 -10.46
C VAL A 115 -27.36 17.20 -11.94
N GLY A 116 -28.19 16.63 -12.82
CA GLY A 116 -28.17 16.91 -14.25
C GLY A 116 -28.32 18.40 -14.56
N ASP A 117 -29.29 19.06 -13.93
CA ASP A 117 -29.53 20.49 -14.07
C ASP A 117 -28.38 21.33 -13.49
N ALA A 118 -27.85 20.93 -12.33
CA ALA A 118 -26.74 21.64 -11.68
C ALA A 118 -25.43 21.63 -12.50
N ILE A 119 -25.22 20.60 -13.33
CA ILE A 119 -24.01 20.47 -14.16
C ILE A 119 -24.25 20.83 -15.64
N ALA A 120 -25.48 21.17 -16.03
CA ALA A 120 -25.85 21.39 -17.43
C ALA A 120 -25.02 22.46 -18.15
N ALA A 121 -24.47 23.42 -17.40
CA ALA A 121 -23.63 24.50 -17.92
C ALA A 121 -22.13 24.12 -18.07
N LEU A 122 -21.72 22.94 -17.62
CA LEU A 122 -20.31 22.52 -17.62
C LEU A 122 -19.98 21.67 -18.85
N ASN A 123 -18.78 21.89 -19.42
CA ASN A 123 -18.24 20.97 -20.42
C ASN A 123 -17.56 19.75 -19.77
N GLU A 124 -17.15 18.78 -20.59
CA GLU A 124 -16.58 17.51 -20.09
C GLU A 124 -15.28 17.69 -19.28
N GLU A 125 -14.41 18.63 -19.66
CA GLU A 125 -13.16 18.92 -18.95
C GLU A 125 -13.44 19.59 -17.60
N GLU A 126 -14.35 20.56 -17.57
CA GLU A 126 -14.79 21.22 -16.33
C GLU A 126 -15.45 20.23 -15.37
N LEU A 127 -16.28 19.32 -15.90
CA LEU A 127 -16.93 18.28 -15.12
C LEU A 127 -15.90 17.33 -14.49
N LYS A 128 -14.89 16.89 -15.26
CA LYS A 128 -13.79 16.06 -14.73
C LYS A 128 -13.04 16.77 -13.60
N LEU A 129 -12.74 18.06 -13.77
CA LEU A 129 -12.04 18.85 -12.75
C LEU A 129 -12.89 19.02 -11.47
N LEU A 130 -14.18 19.27 -11.62
CA LEU A 130 -15.12 19.39 -10.51
C LEU A 130 -15.23 18.07 -9.73
N VAL A 131 -15.41 16.95 -10.42
CA VAL A 131 -15.47 15.62 -9.80
C VAL A 131 -14.18 15.32 -9.02
N GLN A 132 -13.01 15.54 -9.64
CA GLN A 132 -11.73 15.32 -8.97
C GLN A 132 -11.54 16.22 -7.74
N SER A 133 -12.05 17.45 -7.78
CA SER A 133 -11.98 18.39 -6.65
C SER A 133 -12.90 17.98 -5.48
N LEU A 134 -14.13 17.59 -5.79
CA LEU A 134 -15.10 17.10 -4.80
C LEU A 134 -14.64 15.77 -4.19
N ASP A 135 -14.06 14.86 -4.98
CA ASP A 135 -13.47 13.61 -4.49
C ASP A 135 -12.36 13.89 -3.48
N ASN A 136 -11.46 14.84 -3.76
CA ASN A 136 -10.39 15.21 -2.82
C ASN A 136 -10.95 15.73 -1.49
N ILE A 137 -12.01 16.54 -1.52
CA ILE A 137 -12.67 17.06 -0.32
C ILE A 137 -13.40 15.94 0.44
N ASN A 138 -14.10 15.05 -0.29
CA ASN A 138 -14.80 13.92 0.30
C ASN A 138 -13.83 12.95 0.99
N GLU A 139 -12.70 12.65 0.35
CA GLU A 139 -11.61 11.88 0.96
C GLU A 139 -11.12 12.57 2.23
N PHE A 140 -10.83 13.87 2.21
CA PHE A 140 -10.45 14.59 3.44
C PHE A 140 -11.45 14.35 4.58
N PHE A 141 -12.76 14.46 4.36
CA PHE A 141 -13.75 14.22 5.42
C PHE A 141 -13.85 12.76 5.88
N LYS A 142 -13.61 11.78 5.00
CA LYS A 142 -13.53 10.37 5.41
C LYS A 142 -12.35 10.15 6.35
N THR A 143 -11.22 10.80 6.07
CA THR A 143 -9.96 10.62 6.80
C THR A 143 -9.96 11.29 8.18
N GLN A 144 -10.67 12.41 8.34
CA GLN A 144 -10.85 13.08 9.64
C GLN A 144 -11.58 12.22 10.69
N ARG A 145 -12.23 11.12 10.28
CA ARG A 145 -12.92 10.19 11.19
C ARG A 145 -12.03 9.07 11.69
N LEU A 146 -10.87 8.87 11.08
CA LEU A 146 -9.93 7.82 11.45
C LEU A 146 -9.13 8.30 12.66
N LYS A 147 -9.26 7.58 13.77
CA LYS A 147 -8.52 7.85 15.01
C LYS A 147 -7.53 6.73 15.26
N PRO A 148 -6.32 7.04 15.75
CA PRO A 148 -5.40 6.02 16.21
C PRO A 148 -6.07 5.13 17.26
N ILE A 149 -5.73 3.85 17.22
CA ILE A 149 -6.08 2.88 18.24
C ILE A 149 -5.42 3.34 19.54
N ARG A 150 -6.24 3.58 20.58
CA ARG A 150 -5.77 3.86 21.94
C ARG A 150 -5.81 2.56 22.74
N SER A 151 -4.70 2.25 23.40
CA SER A 151 -4.57 1.09 24.28
C SER A 151 -3.75 1.51 25.49
N ASP A 152 -4.16 1.07 26.67
CA ASP A 152 -3.42 1.27 27.92
C ASP A 152 -2.21 0.32 28.00
N GLU A 153 -2.22 -0.77 27.23
CA GLU A 153 -1.09 -1.69 27.07
C GLU A 153 -0.35 -1.48 25.74
N PRO A 154 0.98 -1.68 25.68
CA PRO A 154 1.74 -1.62 24.44
C PRO A 154 1.21 -2.59 23.38
N LEU A 155 0.95 -2.08 22.17
CA LEU A 155 0.58 -2.89 21.03
C LEU A 155 1.73 -3.84 20.66
N LYS A 156 1.37 -5.09 20.34
CA LYS A 156 2.33 -6.15 20.01
C LYS A 156 2.11 -6.61 18.58
N LEU A 157 3.20 -7.02 17.93
CA LEU A 157 3.14 -7.71 16.65
C LEU A 157 2.53 -9.10 16.87
N VAL A 158 1.38 -9.35 16.26
CA VAL A 158 0.65 -10.62 16.37
C VAL A 158 0.94 -11.48 15.13
N PRO A 159 1.24 -12.78 15.27
CA PRO A 159 1.49 -13.65 14.12
C PRO A 159 0.42 -13.51 13.02
N LEU A 160 0.86 -13.39 11.76
CA LEU A 160 -0.03 -13.24 10.62
C LEU A 160 -0.24 -14.56 9.89
N MET A 161 -1.48 -14.80 9.45
CA MET A 161 -1.83 -15.96 8.64
C MET A 161 -2.21 -15.51 7.23
N LEU A 162 -1.38 -15.85 6.25
CA LEU A 162 -1.65 -15.61 4.83
C LEU A 162 -2.14 -16.91 4.19
N GLY A 163 -3.39 -17.27 4.44
CA GLY A 163 -3.92 -18.60 4.12
C GLY A 163 -3.24 -19.67 4.98
N GLN A 164 -2.47 -20.57 4.36
CA GLN A 164 -1.74 -21.65 5.07
C GLN A 164 -0.33 -21.25 5.53
N LEU A 165 0.14 -20.05 5.17
CA LEU A 165 1.47 -19.57 5.56
C LEU A 165 1.37 -18.71 6.82
N GLU A 166 2.03 -19.14 7.88
CA GLU A 166 2.21 -18.36 9.12
C GLU A 166 3.46 -17.47 8.98
N ILE A 167 3.36 -16.23 9.45
CA ILE A 167 4.47 -15.33 9.70
C ILE A 167 4.51 -15.08 11.22
N PRO A 168 5.35 -15.82 11.97
CA PRO A 168 5.39 -15.75 13.43
C PRO A 168 5.70 -14.36 13.98
N VAL A 169 6.58 -13.62 13.31
CA VAL A 169 6.93 -12.25 13.67
C VAL A 169 6.71 -11.37 12.42
N PRO A 170 5.64 -10.54 12.37
CA PRO A 170 5.25 -9.67 11.25
C PRO A 170 6.26 -8.54 10.89
N ILE A 171 7.54 -8.84 10.91
CA ILE A 171 8.64 -7.98 10.48
C ILE A 171 9.09 -8.47 9.10
N PHE A 172 9.00 -7.59 8.13
CA PHE A 172 9.40 -7.80 6.75
C PHE A 172 10.72 -7.07 6.52
N GLN A 173 11.74 -7.79 6.08
CA GLN A 173 12.95 -7.13 5.58
C GLN A 173 12.65 -6.55 4.19
N GLY A 174 12.95 -5.27 3.95
CA GLY A 174 12.69 -4.63 2.66
C GLY A 174 13.60 -5.18 1.55
N GLY A 175 13.06 -5.43 0.35
CA GLY A 175 13.81 -5.97 -0.78
C GLY A 175 14.82 -4.99 -1.39
N MET A 176 16.02 -4.92 -0.83
CA MET A 176 17.08 -3.98 -1.22
C MET A 176 17.99 -4.56 -2.32
N GLY A 177 17.99 -3.90 -3.48
CA GLY A 177 18.68 -4.35 -4.68
C GLY A 177 20.21 -4.39 -4.58
N ILE A 178 20.83 -5.09 -5.55
CA ILE A 178 22.28 -5.07 -5.81
C ILE A 178 23.09 -5.47 -4.58
N GLY A 179 22.93 -6.73 -4.17
CA GLY A 179 23.77 -7.34 -3.14
C GLY A 179 23.43 -6.98 -1.69
N VAL A 180 22.49 -6.07 -1.44
CA VAL A 180 22.09 -5.72 -0.06
C VAL A 180 21.21 -6.79 0.57
N SER A 181 20.28 -7.38 -0.20
CA SER A 181 19.41 -8.46 0.28
C SER A 181 19.48 -9.70 -0.62
N LEU A 182 20.43 -10.58 -0.30
CA LEU A 182 20.58 -11.89 -0.93
C LEU A 182 20.23 -13.00 0.09
N SER A 183 20.75 -14.21 -0.12
CA SER A 183 20.35 -15.39 0.63
C SER A 183 20.66 -15.31 2.12
N ARG A 184 21.80 -14.72 2.52
CA ARG A 184 22.26 -14.72 3.91
C ARG A 184 21.40 -13.81 4.79
N LEU A 185 21.16 -12.57 4.36
CA LEU A 185 20.29 -11.65 5.08
C LEU A 185 18.85 -12.18 5.14
N ALA A 186 18.31 -12.63 4.00
CA ALA A 186 16.94 -13.14 3.94
C ALA A 186 16.77 -14.38 4.84
N ALA A 187 17.72 -15.31 4.84
CA ALA A 187 17.70 -16.47 5.72
C ALA A 187 17.74 -16.04 7.20
N ALA A 188 18.64 -15.14 7.59
CA ALA A 188 18.76 -14.68 8.97
C ALA A 188 17.45 -14.06 9.51
N VAL A 189 16.79 -13.24 8.68
CA VAL A 189 15.47 -12.65 9.01
C VAL A 189 14.42 -13.75 9.16
N ALA A 190 14.37 -14.71 8.24
CA ALA A 190 13.42 -15.81 8.31
C ALA A 190 13.69 -16.76 9.49
N LYS A 191 14.94 -16.96 9.93
CA LYS A 191 15.26 -17.71 11.15
C LYS A 191 14.63 -17.09 12.40
N CYS A 192 14.49 -15.77 12.41
CA CYS A 192 13.87 -15.02 13.51
C CYS A 192 12.33 -15.01 13.45
N GLY A 193 11.71 -15.75 12.52
CA GLY A 193 10.25 -15.77 12.35
C GLY A 193 9.70 -14.70 11.41
N GLY A 194 10.56 -13.86 10.82
CA GLY A 194 10.17 -12.78 9.92
C GLY A 194 10.09 -13.15 8.44
N VAL A 195 9.81 -12.17 7.59
CA VAL A 195 9.83 -12.34 6.14
C VAL A 195 11.19 -11.89 5.60
N GLY A 196 12.01 -12.86 5.23
CA GLY A 196 13.27 -12.63 4.51
C GLY A 196 12.99 -12.37 3.03
N VAL A 197 13.52 -11.29 2.47
CA VAL A 197 13.19 -10.84 1.11
C VAL A 197 14.44 -10.75 0.25
N ILE A 198 14.52 -11.57 -0.79
CA ILE A 198 15.59 -11.49 -1.79
C ILE A 198 15.19 -10.48 -2.87
N SER A 199 16.04 -9.50 -3.15
CA SER A 199 15.80 -8.55 -4.23
C SER A 199 16.29 -9.08 -5.57
N THR A 200 15.47 -8.93 -6.63
CA THR A 200 15.84 -9.36 -7.98
C THR A 200 16.62 -8.30 -8.76
N ALA A 201 16.74 -7.09 -8.22
CA ALA A 201 17.42 -5.98 -8.88
C ALA A 201 18.92 -6.29 -9.05
N GLN A 202 19.26 -6.80 -10.23
CA GLN A 202 20.61 -7.19 -10.65
C GLN A 202 21.29 -8.18 -9.68
N SER A 203 20.54 -9.19 -9.22
CA SER A 203 21.04 -10.25 -8.32
C SER A 203 22.28 -10.98 -8.84
N GLY A 204 22.44 -11.06 -10.16
CA GLY A 204 23.55 -11.71 -10.84
C GLY A 204 24.80 -10.86 -11.02
N TYR A 205 24.92 -9.68 -10.39
CA TYR A 205 26.07 -8.78 -10.57
C TYR A 205 27.46 -9.34 -10.23
N LEU A 206 27.51 -10.51 -9.56
CA LEU A 206 28.72 -11.27 -9.25
C LEU A 206 28.99 -12.43 -10.22
N GLU A 207 28.05 -12.74 -11.12
CA GLU A 207 28.23 -13.80 -12.11
C GLU A 207 29.28 -13.38 -13.17
N PRO A 208 30.14 -14.30 -13.64
CA PRO A 208 31.24 -13.96 -14.55
C PRO A 208 30.78 -13.34 -15.88
N ASP A 209 29.63 -13.76 -16.39
CA ASP A 209 29.05 -13.32 -17.65
C ASP A 209 27.99 -12.22 -17.48
N PHE A 210 27.82 -11.65 -16.28
CA PHE A 210 26.81 -10.61 -16.03
C PHE A 210 26.88 -9.45 -17.02
N ALA A 211 28.10 -9.11 -17.46
CA ALA A 211 28.31 -8.00 -18.36
C ALA A 211 27.77 -8.25 -19.78
N THR A 212 27.84 -9.48 -20.25
CA THR A 212 27.48 -9.88 -21.63
C THR A 212 26.16 -10.61 -21.69
N ASN A 213 25.67 -11.14 -20.57
CA ASN A 213 24.47 -11.97 -20.46
C ASN A 213 23.67 -11.64 -19.19
N THR A 214 23.34 -10.36 -19.01
CA THR A 214 22.74 -9.82 -17.77
C THR A 214 21.46 -10.55 -17.36
N LYS A 215 20.58 -10.89 -18.30
CA LYS A 215 19.32 -11.59 -18.00
C LYS A 215 19.59 -12.96 -17.36
N GLU A 216 20.33 -13.83 -18.06
CA GLU A 216 20.56 -15.20 -17.59
C GLU A 216 21.41 -15.24 -16.32
N ALA A 217 22.39 -14.34 -16.19
CA ALA A 217 23.15 -14.16 -14.96
C ALA A 217 22.22 -13.85 -13.77
N ASN A 218 21.28 -12.93 -13.93
CA ASN A 218 20.31 -12.59 -12.89
C ASN A 218 19.37 -13.75 -12.54
N LEU A 219 18.81 -14.45 -13.54
CA LEU A 219 17.90 -15.57 -13.30
C LEU A 219 18.61 -16.75 -12.60
N ARG A 220 19.84 -17.07 -13.04
CA ARG A 220 20.67 -18.12 -12.44
C ARG A 220 21.01 -17.80 -10.98
N ALA A 221 21.47 -16.58 -10.72
CA ALA A 221 21.80 -16.14 -9.37
C ALA A 221 20.56 -16.08 -8.46
N LEU A 222 19.41 -15.60 -8.98
CA LEU A 222 18.17 -15.56 -8.23
C LEU A 222 17.74 -16.96 -7.77
N LYS A 223 17.75 -17.94 -8.69
CA LYS A 223 17.41 -19.33 -8.38
C LYS A 223 18.34 -19.93 -7.32
N LYS A 224 19.65 -19.61 -7.39
CA LYS A 224 20.64 -20.01 -6.38
C LYS A 224 20.30 -19.41 -5.01
N TYR A 225 20.14 -18.09 -4.90
CA TYR A 225 19.93 -17.43 -3.61
C TYR A 225 18.62 -17.83 -2.93
N ILE A 226 17.54 -18.02 -3.69
CA ILE A 226 16.26 -18.50 -3.11
C ILE A 226 16.44 -19.90 -2.50
N LYS A 227 17.08 -20.82 -3.23
CA LYS A 227 17.32 -22.18 -2.76
C LYS A 227 18.23 -22.23 -1.54
N GLU A 228 19.29 -21.43 -1.53
CA GLU A 228 20.17 -21.29 -0.38
C GLU A 228 19.40 -20.82 0.86
N ALA A 229 18.62 -19.74 0.74
CA ALA A 229 17.87 -19.20 1.86
C ALA A 229 16.82 -20.17 2.40
N ILE A 230 16.09 -20.87 1.51
CA ILE A 230 15.12 -21.89 1.92
C ILE A 230 15.80 -23.07 2.62
N ASN A 231 16.92 -23.55 2.08
CA ASN A 231 17.65 -24.66 2.68
C ASN A 231 18.21 -24.30 4.06
N GLU A 232 18.69 -23.06 4.22
CA GLU A 232 19.29 -22.55 5.46
C GLU A 232 18.29 -22.45 6.63
N ILE A 233 17.00 -22.31 6.33
CA ILE A 233 15.95 -22.25 7.35
C ILE A 233 15.15 -23.54 7.47
N LYS A 234 15.42 -24.58 6.68
CA LYS A 234 14.50 -25.73 6.52
C LYS A 234 14.13 -26.42 7.84
N ASP A 235 15.08 -26.55 8.76
CA ASP A 235 14.94 -27.26 10.05
C ASP A 235 14.70 -26.31 11.24
N VAL A 236 14.49 -25.02 10.98
CA VAL A 236 14.30 -24.01 12.04
C VAL A 236 12.84 -24.01 12.52
N PRO A 237 12.58 -24.24 13.81
CA PRO A 237 11.23 -24.23 14.35
C PRO A 237 10.65 -22.81 14.35
N ARG A 238 9.36 -22.67 14.02
CA ARG A 238 8.68 -21.36 13.89
C ARG A 238 9.49 -20.33 13.08
N LYS A 239 10.20 -20.80 12.05
CA LYS A 239 10.77 -19.93 11.03
C LYS A 239 9.67 -19.13 10.32
N GLY A 240 10.06 -18.00 9.78
CA GLY A 240 9.23 -17.26 8.83
C GLY A 240 9.42 -17.79 7.41
N ILE A 241 9.35 -16.90 6.42
CA ILE A 241 9.26 -17.28 5.01
C ILE A 241 10.30 -16.56 4.15
N ILE A 242 10.60 -17.15 2.99
CA ILE A 242 11.41 -16.52 1.94
C ILE A 242 10.49 -15.94 0.88
N ALA A 243 10.58 -14.62 0.73
CA ALA A 243 9.90 -13.84 -0.29
C ALA A 243 10.89 -13.26 -1.30
N VAL A 244 10.37 -12.83 -2.45
CA VAL A 244 11.16 -12.22 -3.52
C VAL A 244 10.54 -10.90 -3.92
N ASN A 245 11.35 -9.84 -3.95
CA ASN A 245 10.92 -8.51 -4.40
C ASN A 245 11.24 -8.31 -5.88
N VAL A 246 10.22 -8.10 -6.70
CA VAL A 246 10.33 -7.90 -8.15
C VAL A 246 9.75 -6.53 -8.53
N MET A 247 10.50 -5.75 -9.31
CA MET A 247 10.04 -4.43 -9.78
C MET A 247 9.21 -4.56 -11.05
N CYS A 248 8.00 -4.00 -11.08
CA CYS A 248 7.16 -3.96 -12.29
C CYS A 248 7.86 -3.27 -13.47
N ALA A 249 8.75 -2.31 -13.18
CA ALA A 249 9.49 -1.57 -14.19
C ALA A 249 10.66 -2.35 -14.82
N ALA A 250 10.97 -3.55 -14.34
CA ALA A 250 12.05 -4.39 -14.87
C ALA A 250 11.70 -4.95 -16.25
N ARG A 251 12.68 -5.07 -17.15
CA ARG A 251 12.45 -5.57 -18.53
C ARG A 251 11.98 -7.02 -18.59
N HIS A 252 12.44 -7.86 -17.67
CA HIS A 252 12.16 -9.31 -17.64
C HIS A 252 11.28 -9.65 -16.43
N TYR A 253 10.25 -8.84 -16.19
CA TYR A 253 9.40 -8.96 -15.01
C TYR A 253 8.76 -10.34 -14.89
N GLU A 254 8.16 -10.84 -15.97
CA GLU A 254 7.46 -12.13 -16.00
C GLU A 254 8.43 -13.30 -15.79
N GLU A 255 9.51 -13.37 -16.56
CA GLU A 255 10.49 -14.47 -16.43
C GLU A 255 11.16 -14.49 -15.04
N THR A 256 11.34 -13.32 -14.44
CA THR A 256 11.88 -13.20 -13.07
C THR A 256 10.89 -13.72 -12.03
N VAL A 257 9.59 -13.42 -12.18
CA VAL A 257 8.53 -13.92 -11.30
C VAL A 257 8.41 -15.45 -11.43
N GLU A 258 8.39 -15.98 -12.64
CA GLU A 258 8.34 -17.42 -12.91
C GLU A 258 9.55 -18.14 -12.30
N THR A 259 10.75 -17.62 -12.53
CA THR A 259 11.99 -18.17 -11.96
C THR A 259 11.95 -18.19 -10.43
N ALA A 260 11.39 -17.15 -9.80
CA ALA A 260 11.24 -17.09 -8.35
C ALA A 260 10.28 -18.17 -7.83
N ILE A 261 9.14 -18.37 -8.51
CA ILE A 261 8.16 -19.42 -8.16
C ILE A 261 8.78 -20.81 -8.33
N GLU A 262 9.46 -21.07 -9.46
CA GLU A 262 10.15 -22.33 -9.71
C GLU A 262 11.24 -22.64 -8.67
N ALA A 263 11.91 -21.61 -8.18
CA ALA A 263 12.94 -21.74 -7.16
C ALA A 263 12.37 -22.01 -5.75
N GLY A 264 11.05 -21.84 -5.56
CA GLY A 264 10.36 -22.13 -4.31
C GLY A 264 10.03 -20.90 -3.46
N ALA A 265 10.07 -19.68 -4.02
CA ALA A 265 9.64 -18.49 -3.30
C ALA A 265 8.21 -18.65 -2.77
N GLN A 266 7.99 -18.29 -1.51
CA GLN A 266 6.68 -18.44 -0.86
C GLN A 266 5.79 -17.20 -1.04
N MET A 267 6.40 -16.07 -1.37
CA MET A 267 5.74 -14.78 -1.58
C MET A 267 6.47 -13.96 -2.65
N ILE A 268 5.71 -13.32 -3.52
CA ILE A 268 6.17 -12.29 -4.46
C ILE A 268 5.70 -10.93 -3.95
N ILE A 269 6.66 -10.08 -3.64
CA ILE A 269 6.45 -8.67 -3.32
C ILE A 269 6.72 -7.87 -4.59
N SER A 270 5.79 -7.01 -5.00
CA SER A 270 5.94 -6.27 -6.26
C SER A 270 5.64 -4.78 -6.12
N GLY A 271 6.62 -3.96 -6.50
CA GLY A 271 6.55 -2.50 -6.45
C GLY A 271 7.07 -1.82 -7.72
N ALA A 272 7.48 -0.55 -7.61
CA ALA A 272 7.96 0.27 -8.73
C ALA A 272 7.00 0.31 -9.94
N GLY A 273 5.70 0.46 -9.65
CA GLY A 273 4.59 0.41 -10.59
C GLY A 273 3.42 -0.40 -10.04
N LEU A 274 2.27 -0.36 -10.71
CA LEU A 274 1.09 -1.15 -10.31
C LEU A 274 1.17 -2.57 -10.90
N PRO A 275 1.27 -3.63 -10.08
CA PRO A 275 1.42 -5.02 -10.54
C PRO A 275 0.10 -5.63 -11.05
N THR A 276 -0.53 -5.00 -12.05
CA THR A 276 -1.85 -5.43 -12.54
C THR A 276 -1.85 -6.74 -13.34
N SER A 277 -0.69 -7.21 -13.81
CA SER A 277 -0.53 -8.50 -14.50
C SER A 277 -0.12 -9.66 -13.56
N LEU A 278 0.37 -9.35 -12.36
CA LEU A 278 0.97 -10.33 -11.45
C LEU A 278 0.08 -11.55 -11.14
N PRO A 279 -1.24 -11.41 -10.88
CA PRO A 279 -2.09 -12.57 -10.64
C PRO A 279 -2.21 -13.51 -11.86
N GLY A 280 -2.11 -12.96 -13.06
CA GLY A 280 -2.13 -13.73 -14.31
C GLY A 280 -0.87 -14.57 -14.48
N ILE A 281 0.30 -13.97 -14.24
CA ILE A 281 1.61 -14.65 -14.27
C ILE A 281 1.65 -15.78 -13.24
N CYS A 282 1.15 -15.52 -12.02
CA CYS A 282 1.18 -16.48 -10.93
C CYS A 282 -0.01 -17.47 -10.93
N LYS A 283 -0.80 -17.56 -12.02
CA LYS A 283 -2.00 -18.39 -12.07
C LYS A 283 -1.67 -19.86 -11.80
N GLY A 284 -2.42 -20.50 -10.90
CA GLY A 284 -2.21 -21.89 -10.52
C GLY A 284 -1.11 -22.13 -9.49
N SER A 285 -0.29 -21.13 -9.19
CA SER A 285 0.70 -21.21 -8.09
C SER A 285 0.04 -20.92 -6.73
N LYS A 286 0.64 -21.44 -5.65
CA LYS A 286 0.24 -21.16 -4.26
C LYS A 286 0.97 -19.94 -3.66
N VAL A 287 1.81 -19.27 -4.45
CA VAL A 287 2.61 -18.15 -3.99
C VAL A 287 1.72 -17.00 -3.54
N LYS A 288 2.16 -16.29 -2.49
CA LYS A 288 1.47 -15.11 -1.97
C LYS A 288 1.82 -13.88 -2.79
N LEU A 289 0.83 -13.06 -3.09
CA LEU A 289 1.00 -11.88 -3.94
C LEU A 289 0.77 -10.62 -3.10
N VAL A 290 1.84 -9.83 -2.94
CA VAL A 290 1.86 -8.67 -2.07
C VAL A 290 2.31 -7.44 -2.86
N PRO A 291 1.39 -6.59 -3.33
CA PRO A 291 1.75 -5.33 -3.96
C PRO A 291 2.31 -4.33 -2.92
N ILE A 292 3.29 -3.54 -3.35
CA ILE A 292 3.71 -2.31 -2.68
C ILE A 292 2.89 -1.15 -3.24
N VAL A 293 2.32 -0.33 -2.34
CA VAL A 293 1.51 0.84 -2.65
C VAL A 293 2.06 2.09 -1.96
N SER A 294 1.74 3.26 -2.50
CA SER A 294 2.07 4.56 -1.91
C SER A 294 0.86 5.35 -1.40
N SER A 295 -0.37 4.85 -1.59
CA SER A 295 -1.61 5.55 -1.22
C SER A 295 -2.83 4.64 -1.17
N ALA A 296 -3.90 5.11 -0.53
CA ALA A 296 -5.22 4.47 -0.56
C ALA A 296 -5.77 4.37 -2.00
N ARG A 297 -5.59 5.42 -2.81
CA ARG A 297 -5.96 5.40 -4.24
C ARG A 297 -5.28 4.28 -5.01
N ALA A 298 -3.97 4.10 -4.85
CA ALA A 298 -3.24 3.00 -5.50
C ALA A 298 -3.74 1.63 -5.01
N THR A 299 -4.05 1.51 -3.72
CA THR A 299 -4.64 0.30 -3.11
C THR A 299 -5.97 -0.04 -3.76
N ALA A 300 -6.93 0.90 -3.78
CA ALA A 300 -8.25 0.73 -4.37
C ALA A 300 -8.16 0.30 -5.86
N LEU A 301 -7.24 0.90 -6.62
CA LEU A 301 -7.01 0.54 -8.02
C LEU A 301 -6.54 -0.90 -8.20
N ILE A 302 -5.62 -1.37 -7.35
CA ILE A 302 -5.14 -2.76 -7.39
C ILE A 302 -6.27 -3.72 -7.02
N LEU A 303 -7.01 -3.45 -5.93
CA LEU A 303 -8.14 -4.27 -5.50
C LEU A 303 -9.18 -4.42 -6.62
N LYS A 304 -9.61 -3.30 -7.22
CA LYS A 304 -10.58 -3.29 -8.32
C LYS A 304 -10.05 -4.03 -9.56
N SER A 305 -8.80 -3.78 -9.93
CA SER A 305 -8.17 -4.38 -11.12
C SER A 305 -8.04 -5.90 -10.99
N TRP A 306 -7.54 -6.37 -9.85
CA TRP A 306 -7.33 -7.80 -9.61
C TRP A 306 -8.66 -8.55 -9.46
N ALA A 307 -9.64 -7.97 -8.75
CA ALA A 307 -10.96 -8.56 -8.62
C ALA A 307 -11.65 -8.68 -9.99
N LYS A 308 -11.64 -7.61 -10.79
CA LYS A 308 -12.27 -7.58 -12.12
C LYS A 308 -11.62 -8.55 -13.11
N LYS A 309 -10.29 -8.61 -13.16
CA LYS A 309 -9.56 -9.38 -14.20
C LYS A 309 -9.32 -10.85 -13.82
N TYR A 310 -9.16 -11.14 -12.53
CA TYR A 310 -8.70 -12.45 -12.08
C TYR A 310 -9.54 -13.05 -10.94
N ASN A 311 -10.58 -12.35 -10.49
CA ASN A 311 -11.37 -12.76 -9.31
C ASN A 311 -10.48 -13.05 -8.09
N ARG A 312 -9.48 -12.18 -7.88
CA ARG A 312 -8.47 -12.31 -6.81
C ARG A 312 -8.24 -10.96 -6.15
N VAL A 313 -7.90 -10.97 -4.87
CA VAL A 313 -7.38 -9.82 -4.12
C VAL A 313 -5.96 -10.12 -3.64
N PRO A 314 -5.18 -9.09 -3.27
CA PRO A 314 -3.88 -9.27 -2.62
C PRO A 314 -3.95 -10.17 -1.38
N ASP A 315 -2.87 -10.92 -1.13
CA ASP A 315 -2.74 -11.71 0.10
C ASP A 315 -2.33 -10.84 1.29
N ALA A 316 -1.64 -9.73 1.04
CA ALA A 316 -1.34 -8.63 1.96
C ALA A 316 -1.05 -7.36 1.13
N VAL A 317 -0.95 -6.20 1.76
CA VAL A 317 -0.51 -4.95 1.09
C VAL A 317 0.65 -4.35 1.88
N ILE A 318 1.70 -3.91 1.18
CA ILE A 318 2.79 -3.14 1.80
C ILE A 318 2.62 -1.67 1.44
N PHE A 319 2.40 -0.81 2.43
CA PHE A 319 2.51 0.63 2.26
C PHE A 319 3.97 1.06 2.44
N GLU A 320 4.55 1.68 1.40
CA GLU A 320 5.90 2.25 1.49
C GLU A 320 5.83 3.78 1.46
N GLY A 321 6.14 4.39 2.61
CA GLY A 321 6.08 5.84 2.81
C GLY A 321 7.30 6.62 2.27
N PRO A 322 7.24 7.96 2.29
CA PRO A 322 8.24 8.85 1.66
C PRO A 322 9.60 8.89 2.38
N MET A 323 9.68 8.28 3.56
CA MET A 323 10.90 8.12 4.36
C MET A 323 11.69 6.84 4.01
N ALA A 324 11.20 6.04 3.06
CA ALA A 324 11.88 4.85 2.55
C ALA A 324 13.23 5.20 1.88
N GLY A 325 14.02 4.16 1.63
CA GLY A 325 15.30 4.29 0.93
C GLY A 325 15.22 3.82 -0.52
N GLY A 326 16.14 4.30 -1.35
CA GLY A 326 16.06 4.02 -2.80
C GLY A 326 14.99 4.85 -3.47
N HIS A 327 14.40 4.34 -4.57
CA HIS A 327 13.40 5.07 -5.32
C HIS A 327 12.13 5.29 -4.50
N LEU A 328 11.61 6.52 -4.53
CA LEU A 328 10.41 6.90 -3.80
C LEU A 328 9.20 6.88 -4.72
N GLY A 329 8.07 6.36 -4.23
CA GLY A 329 6.78 6.35 -4.93
C GLY A 329 6.06 7.71 -4.99
N PHE A 330 6.82 8.80 -4.89
CA PHE A 330 6.34 10.18 -4.72
C PHE A 330 7.15 11.12 -5.61
N LYS A 331 6.52 12.21 -6.07
CA LYS A 331 7.26 13.31 -6.70
C LYS A 331 7.99 14.12 -5.63
N GLU A 332 9.05 14.81 -6.02
CA GLU A 332 9.92 15.55 -5.10
C GLU A 332 9.13 16.61 -4.32
N GLU A 333 8.24 17.34 -5.01
CA GLU A 333 7.43 18.41 -4.43
C GLU A 333 6.37 17.90 -3.44
N GLN A 334 6.13 16.58 -3.42
CA GLN A 334 5.13 15.94 -2.56
C GLN A 334 5.74 15.30 -1.32
N LEU A 335 7.07 15.22 -1.22
CA LEU A 335 7.73 14.44 -0.17
C LEU A 335 7.46 14.96 1.23
N GLU A 336 7.46 16.29 1.41
CA GLU A 336 7.22 16.93 2.70
C GLU A 336 5.78 16.68 3.18
N ASP A 337 4.79 17.01 2.34
CA ASP A 337 3.37 16.77 2.62
C ASP A 337 3.07 15.28 2.87
N ALA A 338 3.65 14.39 2.07
CA ALA A 338 3.49 12.95 2.25
C ALA A 338 4.11 12.47 3.58
N GLN A 339 5.20 13.08 4.03
CA GLN A 339 5.85 12.73 5.29
C GLN A 339 4.99 13.17 6.47
N GLU A 340 4.41 14.38 6.42
CA GLU A 340 3.46 14.86 7.43
C GLU A 340 2.22 13.96 7.51
N LYS A 341 1.72 13.51 6.36
CA LYS A 341 0.54 12.64 6.23
C LYS A 341 0.84 11.15 6.37
N PHE A 342 2.08 10.74 6.68
CA PHE A 342 2.48 9.33 6.68
C PHE A 342 1.54 8.46 7.51
N TYR A 343 1.28 8.83 8.76
CA TYR A 343 0.42 8.07 9.66
C TYR A 343 -1.07 8.14 9.28
N GLN A 344 -1.52 9.26 8.71
CA GLN A 344 -2.86 9.38 8.16
C GLN A 344 -3.06 8.42 6.99
N SER A 345 -2.06 8.31 6.11
CA SER A 345 -2.06 7.42 4.95
C SER A 345 -2.15 5.95 5.36
N ILE A 346 -1.56 5.55 6.49
CA ILE A 346 -1.73 4.19 7.04
C ILE A 346 -3.21 3.92 7.31
N MET A 347 -3.89 4.83 8.01
CA MET A 347 -5.32 4.66 8.33
C MET A 347 -6.18 4.66 7.06
N GLU A 348 -5.87 5.52 6.10
CA GLU A 348 -6.55 5.57 4.80
C GLU A 348 -6.46 4.25 4.05
N ILE A 349 -5.24 3.70 3.94
CA ILE A 349 -5.02 2.41 3.29
C ILE A 349 -5.72 1.28 4.08
N LYS A 350 -5.67 1.33 5.41
CA LYS A 350 -6.37 0.35 6.25
C LYS A 350 -7.88 0.39 6.02
N ALA A 351 -8.47 1.58 5.82
CA ALA A 351 -9.88 1.73 5.51
C ALA A 351 -10.26 1.09 4.16
N GLU A 352 -9.40 1.20 3.13
CA GLU A 352 -9.59 0.49 1.85
C GLU A 352 -9.59 -1.04 1.99
N LEU A 353 -8.95 -1.57 3.05
CA LEU A 353 -8.85 -3.00 3.33
C LEU A 353 -9.90 -3.51 4.32
N GLN A 354 -10.82 -2.65 4.80
CA GLN A 354 -11.76 -3.00 5.86
C GLN A 354 -12.66 -4.20 5.53
N ASP A 355 -13.04 -4.36 4.26
CA ASP A 355 -13.89 -5.46 3.77
C ASP A 355 -13.07 -6.73 3.44
N LEU A 356 -11.75 -6.69 3.64
CA LEU A 356 -10.80 -7.77 3.38
C LEU A 356 -10.05 -8.16 4.66
N PRO A 357 -10.73 -8.77 5.65
CA PRO A 357 -10.14 -9.07 6.97
C PRO A 357 -8.93 -10.02 6.91
N ASN A 358 -8.72 -10.72 5.79
CA ASN A 358 -7.58 -11.61 5.57
C ASN A 358 -6.43 -10.96 4.77
N CYS A 359 -6.48 -9.65 4.51
CA CYS A 359 -5.45 -8.89 3.81
C CYS A 359 -4.78 -7.90 4.78
N PRO A 360 -3.70 -8.29 5.47
CA PRO A 360 -3.03 -7.41 6.41
C PRO A 360 -2.27 -6.28 5.70
N LEU A 361 -2.18 -5.14 6.39
CA LEU A 361 -1.40 -3.97 6.00
C LEU A 361 -0.04 -3.99 6.69
N ILE A 362 1.01 -4.07 5.90
CA ILE A 362 2.40 -3.97 6.34
C ILE A 362 2.91 -2.57 6.04
N VAL A 363 3.52 -1.89 7.01
CA VAL A 363 3.95 -0.50 6.85
C VAL A 363 5.47 -0.37 6.83
N GLY A 364 6.01 0.27 5.79
CA GLY A 364 7.41 0.62 5.65
C GLY A 364 7.62 2.10 5.37
N GLY A 365 8.86 2.55 5.58
CA GLY A 365 9.26 3.96 5.45
C GLY A 365 9.43 4.62 6.82
N GLY A 366 10.67 4.93 7.19
CA GLY A 366 10.99 5.59 8.46
C GLY A 366 10.93 4.71 9.72
N ILE A 367 10.44 3.48 9.67
CA ILE A 367 10.42 2.58 10.84
C ILE A 367 11.86 2.15 11.20
N TYR A 368 12.28 2.37 12.44
CA TYR A 368 13.63 2.02 12.90
C TYR A 368 13.66 1.42 14.32
N THR A 369 12.88 1.95 15.27
CA THR A 369 12.85 1.45 16.66
C THR A 369 11.52 0.81 17.03
N LYS A 370 11.46 0.22 18.23
CA LYS A 370 10.23 -0.33 18.82
C LYS A 370 9.12 0.71 18.92
N GLU A 371 9.43 1.96 19.24
CA GLU A 371 8.44 3.05 19.33
C GLU A 371 7.84 3.35 17.95
N ASP A 372 8.65 3.31 16.89
CA ASP A 372 8.16 3.47 15.52
C ASP A 372 7.20 2.33 15.15
N VAL A 373 7.52 1.09 15.56
CA VAL A 373 6.63 -0.08 15.37
C VAL A 373 5.32 0.11 16.12
N GLN A 374 5.36 0.42 17.42
CA GLN A 374 4.16 0.66 18.23
C GLN A 374 3.29 1.77 17.65
N LYS A 375 3.92 2.84 17.15
CA LYS A 375 3.22 3.94 16.52
C LYS A 375 2.62 3.51 15.18
N ALA A 376 3.29 2.72 14.35
CA ALA A 376 2.68 2.20 13.12
C ALA A 376 1.47 1.31 13.43
N LEU A 377 1.58 0.42 14.43
CA LEU A 377 0.48 -0.44 14.88
C LEU A 377 -0.73 0.38 15.38
N SER A 378 -0.50 1.47 16.11
CA SER A 378 -1.60 2.31 16.61
C SER A 378 -2.36 3.04 15.50
N TYR A 379 -1.77 3.17 14.31
CA TYR A 379 -2.45 3.73 13.13
C TYR A 379 -3.02 2.65 12.20
N GLY A 380 -3.00 1.36 12.60
CA GLY A 380 -3.67 0.27 11.90
C GLY A 380 -2.76 -0.62 11.06
N ALA A 381 -1.44 -0.52 11.22
CA ALA A 381 -0.53 -1.53 10.67
C ALA A 381 -0.74 -2.88 11.37
N ASP A 382 -0.66 -3.97 10.60
CA ASP A 382 -0.67 -5.35 11.10
C ASP A 382 0.76 -5.94 11.15
N GLY A 383 1.72 -5.26 10.53
CA GLY A 383 3.14 -5.58 10.55
C GLY A 383 3.97 -4.43 9.99
N VAL A 384 5.30 -4.58 9.98
CA VAL A 384 6.23 -3.52 9.57
C VAL A 384 7.24 -4.02 8.55
N GLN A 385 7.66 -3.14 7.65
CA GLN A 385 8.75 -3.37 6.70
C GLN A 385 9.94 -2.46 7.01
N LEU A 386 11.12 -3.05 7.21
CA LEU A 386 12.37 -2.32 7.46
C LEU A 386 13.42 -2.71 6.43
N GLY A 387 13.98 -1.73 5.71
CA GLY A 387 15.12 -1.94 4.81
C GLY A 387 16.41 -1.47 5.48
N THR A 388 16.58 -0.15 5.55
CA THR A 388 17.70 0.58 6.16
C THR A 388 18.21 -0.02 7.47
N ARG A 389 17.31 -0.43 8.38
CA ARG A 389 17.65 -0.98 9.70
C ARG A 389 18.52 -2.25 9.62
N PHE A 390 18.36 -3.04 8.55
CA PHE A 390 19.07 -4.30 8.35
C PHE A 390 20.38 -4.16 7.57
N VAL A 391 20.72 -2.97 7.03
CA VAL A 391 21.92 -2.81 6.21
C VAL A 391 23.21 -2.98 7.02
N THR A 392 23.26 -2.43 8.24
CA THR A 392 24.41 -2.53 9.15
C THR A 392 24.35 -3.79 10.02
N THR A 393 23.82 -4.89 9.48
CA THR A 393 23.86 -6.19 10.15
C THR A 393 25.08 -7.01 9.74
N GLU A 394 25.51 -7.97 10.55
CA GLU A 394 26.54 -8.94 10.19
C GLU A 394 26.15 -9.73 8.93
N GLU A 395 24.86 -10.02 8.77
CA GLU A 395 24.27 -10.90 7.76
C GLU A 395 24.01 -10.22 6.42
N CYS A 396 23.94 -8.88 6.37
CA CYS A 396 23.84 -8.13 5.12
C CYS A 396 25.04 -8.39 4.19
N ASP A 397 24.80 -8.66 2.91
CA ASP A 397 25.77 -9.28 1.99
C ASP A 397 26.73 -8.29 1.29
N VAL A 398 26.55 -6.98 1.50
CA VAL A 398 27.43 -5.95 0.92
C VAL A 398 28.80 -5.88 1.58
N HIS A 399 29.76 -5.34 0.83
CA HIS A 399 31.11 -5.07 1.30
C HIS A 399 31.12 -4.21 2.59
N PRO A 400 32.02 -4.45 3.56
CA PRO A 400 32.08 -3.71 4.83
C PRO A 400 32.10 -2.18 4.67
N LYS A 401 32.84 -1.65 3.69
CA LYS A 401 32.85 -0.21 3.35
C LYS A 401 31.46 0.39 3.08
N PHE A 402 30.51 -0.38 2.54
CA PHE A 402 29.13 0.08 2.36
C PHE A 402 28.45 0.30 3.72
N LYS A 403 28.66 -0.63 4.66
CA LYS A 403 28.14 -0.52 6.03
C LYS A 403 28.84 0.60 6.79
N GLU A 404 30.15 0.79 6.60
CA GLU A 404 30.87 1.94 7.17
C GLU A 404 30.31 3.29 6.68
N ALA A 405 29.84 3.37 5.43
CA ALA A 405 29.21 4.58 4.92
C ALA A 405 27.93 4.93 5.70
N TYR A 406 27.16 3.91 6.10
CA TYR A 406 26.02 4.09 7.00
C TYR A 406 26.45 4.57 8.39
N LEU A 407 27.47 3.92 8.99
CA LEU A 407 27.97 4.25 10.33
C LEU A 407 28.58 5.65 10.42
N LYS A 408 29.12 6.18 9.32
CA LYS A 408 29.73 7.52 9.25
C LYS A 408 28.74 8.61 8.87
N ALA A 409 27.55 8.24 8.37
CA ALA A 409 26.59 9.20 7.85
C ALA A 409 25.92 9.99 8.98
N LYS A 410 25.73 11.28 8.73
CA LYS A 410 24.97 12.17 9.59
C LYS A 410 23.58 12.40 9.01
N LYS A 411 22.70 13.03 9.78
CA LYS A 411 21.33 13.32 9.37
C LYS A 411 21.29 14.17 8.09
N GLU A 412 22.22 15.11 7.97
CA GLU A 412 22.34 16.01 6.83
C GLU A 412 22.82 15.30 5.55
N ASP A 413 23.44 14.12 5.68
CA ASP A 413 23.88 13.32 4.55
C ASP A 413 22.72 12.52 3.91
N MET A 414 21.52 12.54 4.49
CA MET A 414 20.34 11.86 3.93
C MET A 414 19.71 12.70 2.82
N VAL A 415 20.27 12.59 1.62
CA VAL A 415 19.88 13.41 0.47
C VAL A 415 18.87 12.71 -0.44
N VAL A 416 18.07 13.52 -1.13
CA VAL A 416 17.23 13.08 -2.23
C VAL A 416 17.98 13.37 -3.52
N ILE A 417 18.14 12.35 -4.35
CA ILE A 417 18.78 12.44 -5.67
C ILE A 417 17.77 12.19 -6.77
N LYS A 418 18.06 12.71 -7.96
CA LYS A 418 17.30 12.38 -9.16
C LYS A 418 17.79 11.06 -9.75
N SER A 419 16.88 10.10 -9.91
CA SER A 419 17.20 8.83 -10.57
C SER A 419 17.28 8.98 -12.10
N PRO A 420 17.89 8.01 -12.79
CA PRO A 420 17.95 8.03 -14.26
C PRO A 420 16.59 7.92 -14.98
N VAL A 421 15.53 7.57 -14.26
CA VAL A 421 14.16 7.51 -14.78
C VAL A 421 13.32 8.72 -14.36
N GLY A 422 13.96 9.75 -13.79
CA GLY A 422 13.33 11.01 -13.41
C GLY A 422 12.56 10.98 -12.09
N MET A 423 12.55 9.84 -11.38
CA MET A 423 11.92 9.72 -10.06
C MET A 423 12.91 10.06 -8.94
N PRO A 424 12.47 10.63 -7.81
CA PRO A 424 13.31 10.82 -6.64
C PRO A 424 13.82 9.49 -6.08
N GLY A 425 15.05 9.49 -5.57
CA GLY A 425 15.59 8.40 -4.77
C GLY A 425 16.32 8.93 -3.54
N ARG A 426 16.29 8.22 -2.42
CA ARG A 426 16.99 8.63 -1.19
C ARG A 426 18.29 7.85 -1.00
N ALA A 427 19.35 8.57 -0.71
CA ALA A 427 20.71 8.06 -0.61
C ALA A 427 21.52 8.78 0.46
N ILE A 428 22.65 8.17 0.84
CA ILE A 428 23.71 8.83 1.60
C ILE A 428 24.50 9.73 0.65
N ALA A 429 24.77 10.95 1.06
CA ALA A 429 25.63 11.88 0.34
C ALA A 429 27.04 11.30 0.23
N THR A 430 27.52 11.17 -1.00
CA THR A 430 28.86 10.68 -1.33
C THR A 430 29.50 11.62 -2.34
N PRO A 431 30.82 11.51 -2.60
CA PRO A 431 31.44 12.22 -3.71
C PRO A 431 30.72 11.94 -5.05
N PHE A 432 30.21 10.72 -5.25
CA PHE A 432 29.41 10.39 -6.43
C PHE A 432 28.10 11.17 -6.52
N THR A 433 27.31 11.29 -5.43
CA THR A 433 26.04 12.04 -5.48
C THR A 433 26.26 13.51 -5.82
N LYS A 434 27.36 14.11 -5.35
CA LYS A 434 27.74 15.49 -5.71
C LYS A 434 28.16 15.60 -7.18
N LYS A 435 28.87 14.60 -7.73
CA LYS A 435 29.26 14.58 -9.15
C LYS A 435 28.04 14.52 -10.07
N VAL A 436 27.02 13.71 -9.74
CA VAL A 436 25.80 13.60 -10.58
C VAL A 436 24.94 14.88 -10.56
N GLU A 437 25.03 15.69 -9.51
CA GLU A 437 24.40 17.01 -9.46
C GLU A 437 25.12 18.03 -10.36
N GLN A 438 26.43 17.88 -10.56
CA GLN A 438 27.24 18.78 -11.38
C GLN A 438 27.08 18.54 -12.89
N GLY A 439 26.65 17.34 -13.30
CA GLY A 439 26.44 17.05 -14.71
C GLY A 439 26.25 15.57 -15.02
N ARG A 440 25.95 15.31 -16.29
CA ARG A 440 25.76 13.95 -16.81
C ARG A 440 27.09 13.19 -16.78
N ILE A 441 27.05 11.98 -16.24
CA ILE A 441 28.09 10.95 -16.28
C ILE A 441 27.59 9.85 -17.23
N PRO A 442 27.98 9.88 -18.53
CA PRO A 442 27.48 8.91 -19.50
C PRO A 442 27.84 7.48 -19.05
N PRO A 443 26.90 6.53 -19.16
CA PRO A 443 27.19 5.15 -18.80
C PRO A 443 28.11 4.52 -19.86
N GLU A 444 29.11 3.76 -19.41
CA GLU A 444 30.01 3.02 -20.32
C GLU A 444 29.26 1.96 -21.12
N ARG A 445 28.23 1.38 -20.52
CA ARG A 445 27.35 0.37 -21.13
C ARG A 445 25.96 0.40 -20.51
N CYS A 446 24.97 -0.10 -21.24
CA CYS A 446 23.63 -0.29 -20.70
C CYS A 446 23.42 -1.74 -20.29
N ASN A 447 22.99 -1.96 -19.03
CA ASN A 447 22.67 -3.29 -18.50
C ASN A 447 21.23 -3.74 -18.85
N GLY A 448 20.45 -2.93 -19.57
CA GLY A 448 19.08 -3.31 -19.99
C GLY A 448 18.10 -3.53 -18.84
N CYS A 449 18.30 -2.90 -17.68
CA CYS A 449 17.59 -3.24 -16.44
C CYS A 449 16.09 -2.88 -16.46
N LEU A 450 15.78 -1.64 -16.83
CA LEU A 450 14.44 -1.05 -16.70
C LEU A 450 13.86 -0.70 -18.07
N ILE A 451 12.55 -0.87 -18.20
CA ILE A 451 11.78 -0.47 -19.39
C ILE A 451 11.83 1.06 -19.60
N PRO A 452 11.55 1.92 -18.59
CA PRO A 452 11.48 3.37 -18.79
C PRO A 452 12.85 4.06 -18.92
N CYS A 453 13.97 3.36 -18.68
CA CYS A 453 15.29 3.98 -18.71
C CYS A 453 15.81 4.18 -20.14
N LYS A 454 16.25 5.41 -20.43
CA LYS A 454 16.85 5.82 -21.70
C LYS A 454 18.33 6.16 -21.48
N ALA A 455 19.23 5.25 -21.84
CA ALA A 455 20.66 5.34 -21.48
C ALA A 455 21.41 6.51 -22.15
N ASP A 456 20.97 6.91 -23.34
CA ASP A 456 21.47 8.02 -24.14
C ASP A 456 21.29 9.38 -23.46
N VAL A 457 20.19 9.55 -22.71
CA VAL A 457 19.87 10.81 -21.99
C VAL A 457 19.93 10.69 -20.48
N ALA A 458 20.11 9.48 -19.94
CA ALA A 458 20.25 9.25 -18.51
C ALA A 458 21.42 10.07 -17.91
N PRO A 459 21.23 10.70 -16.73
CA PRO A 459 22.27 11.46 -16.05
C PRO A 459 23.43 10.57 -15.59
N TYR A 460 23.17 9.30 -15.26
CA TYR A 460 24.16 8.28 -14.93
C TYR A 460 23.53 6.88 -15.01
N CYS A 461 24.34 5.81 -14.99
CA CYS A 461 23.81 4.44 -14.79
C CYS A 461 23.69 4.15 -13.28
N ILE A 462 22.45 4.05 -12.80
CA ILE A 462 22.19 3.74 -11.38
C ILE A 462 22.63 2.32 -11.01
N THR A 463 22.51 1.36 -11.93
CA THR A 463 22.95 -0.02 -11.70
C THR A 463 24.46 -0.08 -11.46
N ASP A 464 25.26 0.58 -12.30
CA ASP A 464 26.72 0.55 -12.14
C ASP A 464 27.15 1.27 -10.87
N ALA A 465 26.52 2.41 -10.55
CA ALA A 465 26.78 3.15 -9.32
C ALA A 465 26.47 2.32 -8.06
N LEU A 466 25.33 1.61 -8.04
CA LEU A 466 24.97 0.72 -6.94
C LEU A 466 25.90 -0.51 -6.86
N ILE A 467 26.31 -1.09 -7.99
CA ILE A 467 27.27 -2.22 -8.03
C ILE A 467 28.62 -1.80 -7.45
N ARG A 468 29.11 -0.60 -7.80
CA ARG A 468 30.36 -0.04 -7.25
C ARG A 468 30.30 0.05 -5.73
N ALA A 469 29.23 0.66 -5.20
CA ALA A 469 29.03 0.76 -3.76
C ALA A 469 28.95 -0.62 -3.09
N ALA A 470 28.16 -1.55 -3.64
CA ALA A 470 28.02 -2.91 -3.11
C ALA A 470 29.36 -3.67 -3.07
N LYS A 471 30.27 -3.38 -4.01
CA LYS A 471 31.65 -3.92 -4.07
C LYS A 471 32.67 -3.13 -3.24
N GLY A 472 32.23 -2.07 -2.54
CA GLY A 472 33.06 -1.29 -1.62
C GLY A 472 33.66 0.00 -2.19
N ASP A 473 33.40 0.33 -3.45
CA ASP A 473 33.71 1.62 -4.06
C ASP A 473 32.57 2.61 -3.77
N VAL A 474 32.50 3.07 -2.52
CA VAL A 474 31.51 4.06 -2.07
C VAL A 474 31.81 5.44 -2.63
N GLU A 475 33.07 5.75 -2.94
CA GLU A 475 33.47 7.06 -3.45
C GLU A 475 32.87 7.35 -4.83
N ASN A 476 32.84 6.34 -5.72
CA ASN A 476 32.27 6.43 -7.05
C ASN A 476 30.96 5.67 -7.21
N GLY A 477 30.36 5.29 -6.07
CA GLY A 477 29.15 4.49 -6.01
C GLY A 477 27.99 5.24 -5.37
N LEU A 478 26.78 4.72 -5.59
CA LEU A 478 25.56 5.22 -4.98
C LEU A 478 25.19 4.34 -3.78
N VAL A 479 24.98 4.95 -2.62
CA VAL A 479 24.57 4.26 -1.40
C VAL A 479 23.13 4.63 -1.09
N PHE A 480 22.18 3.85 -1.58
CA PHE A 480 20.77 4.07 -1.24
C PHE A 480 20.51 3.84 0.25
N SER A 481 19.64 4.67 0.82
CA SER A 481 19.34 4.68 2.25
C SER A 481 18.00 5.35 2.54
N GLY A 482 17.31 4.89 3.58
CA GLY A 482 16.13 5.59 4.12
C GLY A 482 16.53 6.77 5.02
N SER A 483 15.55 7.58 5.42
CA SER A 483 15.79 8.81 6.19
C SER A 483 16.48 8.59 7.55
N ASN A 484 16.39 7.38 8.09
CA ASN A 484 16.94 7.02 9.41
C ASN A 484 18.30 6.29 9.34
N ALA A 485 18.99 6.26 8.19
CA ALA A 485 20.26 5.53 8.09
C ALA A 485 21.37 6.08 9.00
N TYR A 486 21.37 7.40 9.24
CA TYR A 486 22.30 8.08 10.15
C TYR A 486 22.19 7.60 11.61
N ARG A 487 21.13 6.87 11.97
CA ARG A 487 20.93 6.31 13.32
C ARG A 487 21.75 5.03 13.55
N ALA A 488 22.42 4.50 12.52
CA ALA A 488 23.23 3.31 12.65
C ALA A 488 24.55 3.64 13.36
N GLU A 489 24.75 3.12 14.56
CA GLU A 489 25.94 3.40 15.38
C GLU A 489 26.96 2.25 15.40
N LYS A 490 26.52 1.03 15.10
CA LYS A 490 27.36 -0.19 15.14
C LYS A 490 26.87 -1.24 14.15
N ILE A 491 27.72 -2.25 13.93
CA ILE A 491 27.30 -3.49 13.28
C ILE A 491 26.56 -4.35 14.32
N GLU A 492 25.40 -4.86 13.94
CA GLU A 492 24.51 -5.66 14.81
C GLU A 492 24.16 -7.00 14.18
N LYS A 493 23.51 -7.89 14.94
CA LYS A 493 22.93 -9.11 14.36
C LYS A 493 21.45 -8.90 14.06
N VAL A 494 20.94 -9.60 13.07
CA VAL A 494 19.50 -9.60 12.76
C VAL A 494 18.68 -10.01 13.99
N GLU A 495 19.16 -11.01 14.74
CA GLU A 495 18.48 -11.48 15.96
C GLU A 495 18.32 -10.38 17.02
N ASP A 496 19.35 -9.56 17.22
CA ASP A 496 19.32 -8.48 18.21
C ASP A 496 18.28 -7.42 17.82
N ILE A 497 18.18 -7.10 16.53
CA ILE A 497 17.15 -6.20 16.00
C ILE A 497 15.76 -6.76 16.24
N PHE A 498 15.54 -8.05 15.97
CA PHE A 498 14.24 -8.70 16.23
C PHE A 498 13.89 -8.64 17.72
N ARG A 499 14.85 -8.91 18.61
CA ARG A 499 14.66 -8.84 20.06
C ARG A 499 14.32 -7.42 20.50
N GLU A 500 15.01 -6.41 19.98
CA GLU A 500 14.73 -4.99 20.25
C GLU A 500 13.29 -4.64 19.87
N LEU A 501 12.89 -4.94 18.63
CA LEU A 501 11.59 -4.55 18.06
C LEU A 501 10.39 -5.31 18.65
N THR A 502 10.61 -6.48 19.24
CA THR A 502 9.54 -7.34 19.78
C THR A 502 9.49 -7.43 21.31
N SER A 503 10.51 -6.88 22.00
CA SER A 503 10.57 -6.84 23.47
C SER A 503 9.43 -6.08 24.12
#